data_AF-A0A957TTF5-F1
#
_entry.id   AF-A0A957TTF5-F1
#
_cell.length_a   1.000
_cell.length_b   1.000
_cell.length_c   1.000
_cell.angle_alpha   90.00
_cell.angle_beta   90.00
_cell.angle_gamma   90.00
#
_symmetry.space_group_name_H-M   'P 1'
#
loop_
_entity.id
_entity.type
_entity.pdbx_description
1 polymer ?
#
loop_
_entity_poly.entity_id
_entity_poly.type
_entity_poly.pdbx_seq_one_letter_code
_entity_poly.pdbx_strand_id
1 'polypeptide(L)' 'IWCSQRDIGQMIEKCVTAPANLKFDIFFVLSENKWGYRDLSHPQAVVGFVPQDRAEDHR' A
#
# COMPACT_ATOMS: atom_id res chain seq x y z
N ILE A 1 -8.41 -10.25 -4.70
CA ILE A 1 -7.23 -9.61 -4.06
C ILE A 1 -6.24 -9.37 -5.16
N TRP A 2 -5.81 -8.14 -5.39
CA TRP A 2 -4.77 -7.83 -6.37
C TRP A 2 -3.87 -6.73 -5.82
N CYS A 3 -2.59 -6.84 -6.12
CA CYS A 3 -1.56 -5.87 -5.77
C CYS A 3 -0.61 -5.81 -6.95
N SER A 4 -0.53 -4.65 -7.58
CA SER A 4 0.37 -4.43 -8.69
C SER A 4 1.83 -4.43 -8.22
N GLN A 5 2.76 -4.65 -9.15
CA GLN A 5 4.18 -4.53 -8.87
C GLN A 5 4.58 -3.10 -8.48
N ARG A 6 3.90 -2.09 -9.05
CA ARG A 6 4.11 -0.68 -8.74
C ARG A 6 3.71 -0.37 -7.31
N ASP A 7 2.56 -0.86 -6.86
CA ASP A 7 2.05 -0.62 -5.51
C ASP A 7 2.89 -1.28 -4.44
N ILE A 8 3.32 -2.53 -4.64
CA ILE A 8 4.26 -3.17 -3.70
C ILE A 8 5.63 -2.49 -3.71
N GLY A 9 6.12 -2.06 -4.88
CA GLY A 9 7.35 -1.27 -5.00
C GLY A 9 7.29 0.05 -4.23
N GLN A 10 6.19 0.80 -4.37
CA GLN A 10 5.95 2.03 -3.62
C GLN A 10 5.93 1.78 -2.11
N MET A 11 5.26 0.72 -1.64
CA MET A 11 5.24 0.39 -0.22
C MET A 11 6.66 0.08 0.31
N ILE A 12 7.46 -0.68 -0.45
CA ILE A 12 8.85 -0.96 -0.07
C ILE A 12 9.65 0.34 0.07
N GLU A 13 9.56 1.24 -0.91
CA GLU A 13 10.23 2.55 -0.87
C GLU A 13 9.82 3.38 0.35
N LYS A 14 8.51 3.41 0.67
CA LYS A 14 7.98 4.10 1.85
C LYS A 14 8.49 3.52 3.15
N CYS A 15 8.61 2.20 3.27
CA CYS A 15 9.20 1.56 4.44
C CYS A 15 10.71 1.83 4.57
N VAL A 16 11.46 1.87 3.46
CA VAL A 16 12.89 2.19 3.44
C VAL A 16 13.16 3.64 3.86
N THR A 17 12.28 4.55 3.46
CA THR A 17 12.39 6.00 3.73
C THR A 17 11.57 6.47 4.93
N ALA A 18 10.96 5.53 5.67
CA ALA A 18 10.13 5.84 6.82
C ALA A 18 10.90 6.57 7.93
N PRO A 19 10.20 7.36 8.77
CA PRO A 19 10.81 8.00 9.93
C PRO A 19 11.57 7.01 10.82
N ALA A 20 12.76 7.40 11.30
CA ALA A 20 13.66 6.50 12.05
C ALA A 20 13.07 5.97 13.38
N ASN A 21 12.01 6.59 13.90
CA ASN A 21 11.26 6.10 15.06
C ASN A 21 10.29 4.96 14.72
N LEU A 22 9.92 4.77 13.46
CA LEU A 22 9.16 3.61 13.00
C LEU A 22 10.10 2.40 12.90
N LYS A 23 10.06 1.52 13.91
CA LYS A 23 10.94 0.33 13.97
C LYS A 23 10.30 -0.92 13.39
N PHE A 24 9.00 -1.09 13.61
CA PHE A 24 8.23 -2.23 13.16
C PHE A 24 6.76 -1.84 13.10
N ASP A 25 6.06 -2.33 12.07
CA ASP A 25 4.62 -2.20 11.91
C ASP A 25 4.12 -3.26 10.91
N ILE A 26 2.81 -3.44 10.81
CA ILE A 26 2.16 -4.36 9.88
C ILE A 26 1.19 -3.57 8.99
N PHE A 27 1.37 -3.67 7.68
CA PHE A 27 0.58 -2.94 6.70
C PHE A 27 -0.18 -3.88 5.76
N PHE A 28 -1.44 -3.56 5.49
CA PHE A 28 -2.13 -4.11 4.32
C PHE A 28 -1.73 -3.33 3.07
N VAL A 29 -1.32 -4.05 2.03
CA VAL A 29 -0.82 -3.46 0.78
C VAL A 29 -1.60 -4.06 -0.37
N LEU A 30 -2.46 -3.25 -0.98
CA LEU A 30 -3.25 -3.63 -2.13
C LEU A 30 -3.39 -2.42 -3.04
N SER A 31 -3.58 -2.70 -4.32
CA SER A 31 -4.04 -1.72 -5.31
C SER A 31 -5.45 -1.20 -4.95
N GLU A 32 -5.87 -0.10 -5.58
CA GLU A 32 -7.18 0.55 -5.37
C GLU A 32 -8.31 -0.27 -6.01
N ASN A 33 -8.45 -1.50 -5.52
CA ASN A 33 -9.44 -2.45 -5.98
C ASN A 33 -10.82 -1.99 -5.52
N LYS A 34 -11.78 -1.87 -6.46
CA LYS A 34 -13.16 -1.47 -6.15
C LYS A 34 -13.81 -2.40 -5.10
N TRP A 35 -13.44 -3.67 -5.12
CA TRP A 35 -13.94 -4.70 -4.21
C TRP A 35 -12.89 -5.11 -3.16
N GLY A 36 -11.98 -4.20 -2.82
CA GLY A 36 -11.05 -4.35 -1.71
C GLY A 36 -11.78 -4.45 -0.38
N TYR A 37 -11.25 -5.28 0.53
CA TYR A 37 -11.83 -5.54 1.86
C TYR A 37 -10.78 -5.40 2.98
N ARG A 38 -9.65 -4.76 2.67
CA ARG A 38 -8.63 -4.39 3.65
C ARG A 38 -8.71 -2.90 3.90
N ASP A 39 -8.49 -2.53 5.14
CA ASP A 39 -8.34 -1.14 5.55
C ASP A 39 -6.96 -0.62 5.11
N LEU A 40 -6.96 0.41 4.26
CA LEU A 40 -5.75 1.08 3.79
C LEU A 40 -5.50 2.41 4.52
N SER A 41 -6.33 2.77 5.50
CA SER A 41 -6.17 4.01 6.26
C SER A 41 -4.91 4.00 7.14
N HIS A 42 -4.58 2.86 7.77
CA HIS A 42 -3.36 2.71 8.59
C HIS A 42 -2.07 2.93 7.79
N PRO A 43 -1.80 2.21 6.68
CA PRO A 43 -0.59 2.46 5.88
C PRO A 43 -0.56 3.87 5.26
N GLN A 44 -1.71 4.46 4.94
CA GLN A 44 -1.79 5.85 4.52
C GLN A 44 -1.35 6.80 5.64
N ALA A 45 -1.82 6.59 6.87
CA ALA A 45 -1.51 7.45 8.00
C ALA A 45 -0.05 7.34 8.47
N VAL A 46 0.51 6.11 8.48
CA VAL A 46 1.85 5.88 9.05
C VAL A 46 2.97 6.14 8.06
N VAL A 47 2.83 5.66 6.81
CA VAL A 47 3.91 5.74 5.80
C VAL A 47 3.48 6.48 4.53
N GLY A 48 2.27 7.06 4.50
CA GLY A 48 1.78 7.82 3.36
C GLY A 48 1.45 6.96 2.14
N PHE A 49 1.18 5.66 2.31
CA PHE A 49 0.87 4.77 1.19
C PHE A 49 -0.45 5.15 0.51
N VAL A 50 -0.39 5.29 -0.82
CA VAL A 50 -1.56 5.57 -1.67
C VAL A 50 -1.44 4.69 -2.91
N PRO A 51 -2.34 3.72 -3.10
CA PRO A 51 -2.30 2.84 -4.26
C PRO A 51 -2.45 3.63 -5.56
N GLN A 52 -1.82 3.15 -6.63
CA GLN A 52 -1.73 3.83 -7.93
C GLN A 52 -2.39 3.06 -9.05
N ASP A 53 -2.57 1.75 -8.90
CA ASP A 53 -3.20 0.91 -9.90
C ASP A 53 -4.52 0.32 -9.37
N ARG A 54 -5.33 -0.24 -10.27
CA ARG A 54 -6.63 -0.86 -9.97
C ARG A 54 -6.74 -2.20 -10.68
N ALA A 55 -7.27 -3.23 -10.01
CA ALA A 55 -7.51 -4.51 -10.66
C ALA A 55 -8.48 -4.41 -11.84
N GLU A 56 -9.41 -3.45 -11.77
CA GLU A 56 -10.45 -3.25 -12.78
C GLU A 56 -9.91 -2.82 -14.14
N ASP A 57 -8.68 -2.31 -14.21
CA ASP A 57 -8.05 -1.86 -15.47
C ASP A 57 -7.45 -3.01 -16.29
N HIS A 58 -7.43 -4.24 -15.75
CA HIS A 58 -6.81 -5.42 -16.36
C HIS A 58 -7.83 -6.54 -16.68
N ARG A 59 -9.08 -6.17 -16.95
CA ARG A 59 -10.18 -7.11 -17.19
C ARG A 59 -10.54 -7.28 -18.67
#